data_AF-A0A3L0VSR8-F1
#
_entry.id   AF-A0A3L0VSR8-F1
#
_cell.length_a   1.000
_cell.length_b   1.000
_cell.length_c   1.000
_cell.angle_alpha   90.00
_cell.angle_beta   90.00
_cell.angle_gamma   90.00
#
_symmetry.space_group_name_H-M   'P 1'
#
loop_
_entity.id
_entity.type
_entity.pdbx_description
1 polymer ?
#
loop_
_entity_poly.entity_id
_entity_poly.type
_entity_poly.pdbx_seq_one_letter_code
_entity_poly.pdbx_strand_id
1 'polypeptide(L)'
;MKTINWNQASELGLIVRINREILHPLGLAMCRNPENGASDMLLVSPDGIWVYDQQLMANAPTVSEEEARAKIAEWTKELQA
;
A
#
# COMPACT_ATOMS: atom_id res chain seq x y z
N MET A 1 -10.24 10.03 -15.84
CA MET A 1 -9.82 9.70 -14.47
C MET A 1 -8.45 9.04 -14.57
N LYS A 2 -7.48 9.42 -13.74
CA LYS A 2 -6.14 8.79 -13.71
C LYS A 2 -6.09 7.82 -12.53
N THR A 3 -5.39 6.70 -12.67
CA THR A 3 -5.33 5.63 -11.66
C THR A 3 -3.89 5.19 -11.44
N ILE A 4 -3.59 4.76 -10.22
CA ILE A 4 -2.39 3.98 -9.88
C ILE A 4 -2.84 2.62 -9.35
N ASN A 5 -2.01 1.60 -9.50
CA ASN A 5 -2.29 0.26 -8.98
C ASN A 5 -1.74 0.07 -7.54
N TRP A 6 -1.98 -1.10 -6.94
CA TRP A 6 -1.54 -1.38 -5.57
C TRP A 6 -0.03 -1.59 -5.45
N ASN A 7 0.69 -1.90 -6.55
CA ASN A 7 2.15 -1.91 -6.53
C ASN A 7 2.72 -0.50 -6.35
N GLN A 8 2.20 0.46 -7.11
CA GLN A 8 2.53 1.88 -6.97
C GLN A 8 2.16 2.41 -5.58
N ALA A 9 0.98 2.06 -5.07
CA ALA A 9 0.60 2.41 -3.69
C ALA A 9 1.54 1.79 -2.63
N SER A 10 2.01 0.56 -2.87
CA SER A 10 2.98 -0.08 -1.99
C SER A 10 4.35 0.61 -2.01
N GLU A 11 4.80 1.07 -3.18
CA GLU A 11 6.07 1.79 -3.31
C GLU A 11 6.06 3.11 -2.54
N LEU A 12 4.90 3.73 -2.43
CA LEU A 12 4.67 4.92 -1.60
C LEU A 12 4.52 4.62 -0.10
N GLY A 13 4.63 3.35 0.31
CA GLY A 13 4.43 2.93 1.71
C GLY A 13 2.97 2.95 2.17
N LEU A 14 2.02 3.26 1.27
CA LEU A 14 0.62 3.46 1.64
C LEU A 14 -0.05 2.18 2.11
N ILE A 15 0.27 1.02 1.53
CA ILE A 15 -0.29 -0.27 1.97
C ILE A 15 0.10 -0.55 3.43
N VAL A 16 1.38 -0.37 3.78
CA VAL A 16 1.84 -0.59 5.17
C VAL A 16 1.12 0.34 6.12
N ARG A 17 0.97 1.61 5.74
CA ARG A 17 0.28 2.61 6.56
C ARG A 17 -1.20 2.28 6.75
N ILE A 18 -1.93 2.00 5.67
CA ILE A 18 -3.35 1.62 5.69
C ILE A 18 -3.54 0.35 6.53
N ASN A 19 -2.71 -0.66 6.31
CA ASN A 19 -2.75 -1.89 7.08
C ASN A 19 -2.53 -1.61 8.57
N ARG A 20 -1.44 -0.95 8.93
CA ARG A 20 -1.10 -0.70 10.34
C ARG A 20 -2.13 0.15 11.06
N GLU A 21 -2.56 1.25 10.45
CA GLU A 21 -3.36 2.28 11.13
C GLU A 21 -4.85 1.96 11.13
N ILE A 22 -5.35 1.28 10.09
CA ILE A 22 -6.79 1.09 9.88
C ILE A 22 -7.20 -0.38 9.90
N LEU A 23 -6.54 -1.24 9.09
CA LEU A 23 -7.06 -2.60 8.85
C LEU A 23 -6.64 -3.59 9.94
N HIS A 24 -5.38 -3.58 10.34
CA HIS A 24 -4.82 -4.48 11.34
C HIS A 24 -5.55 -4.43 12.70
N PRO A 25 -5.93 -3.25 13.24
CA PRO A 25 -6.74 -3.15 14.45
C PRO A 25 -8.13 -3.79 14.33
N LEU A 26 -8.64 -3.94 13.10
CA LEU A 26 -9.92 -4.59 12.80
C LEU A 26 -9.77 -6.08 12.44
N GLY A 27 -8.55 -6.63 12.52
CA GLY A 27 -8.27 -7.99 12.08
C GLY A 27 -8.27 -8.15 10.56
N LEU A 28 -8.11 -7.06 9.80
CA LEU A 28 -8.09 -7.08 8.35
C LEU A 28 -6.68 -6.78 7.81
N ALA A 29 -6.35 -7.24 6.62
CA ALA A 29 -5.15 -6.82 5.91
C ALA A 29 -5.39 -6.76 4.40
N MET A 30 -4.87 -5.72 3.76
CA MET A 30 -4.80 -5.59 2.31
C MET A 30 -3.47 -6.18 1.81
N CYS A 31 -3.57 -7.11 0.88
CA CYS A 31 -2.44 -7.63 0.12
C CYS A 31 -2.48 -7.09 -1.31
N ARG A 32 -1.47 -7.42 -2.12
CA ARG A 32 -1.50 -7.13 -3.56
C ARG A 32 -0.88 -8.30 -4.31
N ASN A 33 -1.32 -8.53 -5.54
CA ASN A 33 -0.60 -9.38 -6.45
C ASN A 33 0.59 -8.58 -7.04
N PRO A 34 1.85 -8.98 -6.80
CA PRO A 34 3.01 -8.25 -7.29
C PRO A 34 3.13 -8.25 -8.82
N GLU A 35 2.53 -9.21 -9.53
CA GLU A 35 2.61 -9.33 -10.99
C GLU A 35 1.74 -8.28 -11.70
N ASN A 36 0.56 -7.96 -11.16
CA ASN A 36 -0.42 -7.08 -11.82
C ASN A 36 -0.87 -5.88 -10.99
N GLY A 37 -0.48 -5.81 -9.71
CA GLY A 37 -0.84 -4.73 -8.80
C GLY A 37 -2.32 -4.70 -8.41
N ALA A 38 -3.06 -5.81 -8.54
CA ALA A 38 -4.45 -5.95 -8.10
C ALA A 38 -4.55 -6.38 -6.63
N SER A 39 -5.70 -6.10 -6.01
CA SER A 39 -6.09 -6.59 -4.68
C SER A 39 -7.60 -6.82 -4.69
N ASP A 40 -8.01 -8.06 -4.94
CA ASP A 40 -9.43 -8.38 -5.13
C ASP A 40 -10.18 -8.45 -3.79
N MET A 41 -9.50 -8.81 -2.71
CA MET A 41 -10.08 -9.10 -1.39
C MET A 41 -9.17 -8.62 -0.25
N LEU A 42 -9.75 -8.49 0.95
CA LEU A 42 -9.00 -8.35 2.21
C LEU A 42 -8.79 -9.72 2.86
N LEU A 43 -7.67 -9.87 3.55
CA LEU A 43 -7.39 -11.01 4.42
C LEU A 43 -7.99 -10.75 5.81
N VAL A 44 -8.42 -11.82 6.47
CA VAL A 44 -9.01 -11.78 7.82
C VAL A 44 -8.08 -12.52 8.78
N SER A 45 -7.81 -11.91 9.94
CA SER A 45 -7.00 -12.50 11.00
C SER A 45 -7.72 -13.70 11.61
N PRO A 46 -7.06 -14.86 11.76
CA PRO A 46 -7.64 -15.98 12.49
C PRO A 46 -7.83 -15.66 13.99
N ASP A 47 -7.00 -14.75 14.53
CA ASP A 47 -6.90 -14.46 15.96
C ASP A 47 -7.38 -13.03 16.32
N GLY A 48 -8.00 -12.33 15.36
CA GLY A 48 -8.72 -11.07 15.56
C GLY A 48 -7.93 -9.79 15.30
N ILE A 49 -6.60 -9.77 15.43
CA ILE A 49 -5.77 -8.61 15.05
C ILE A 49 -4.56 -9.03 14.22
N TRP A 50 -4.00 -8.11 13.45
CA TRP A 50 -2.71 -8.25 12.80
C TRP A 50 -1.70 -7.25 13.37
N VAL A 51 -0.42 -7.58 13.37
CA VAL A 51 0.66 -6.66 13.76
C VAL A 51 1.84 -6.92 12.83
N TYR A 52 2.40 -5.87 12.24
CA TYR A 52 3.65 -6.01 11.50
C TYR A 52 4.80 -6.27 12.46
N ASP A 53 5.75 -7.11 12.05
CA ASP A 53 6.99 -7.23 12.80
C ASP A 53 7.77 -5.90 12.76
N GLN A 54 8.57 -5.65 13.80
CA GLN A 54 9.29 -4.38 13.94
C GLN A 54 10.35 -4.19 12.84
N GLN A 55 10.93 -5.27 12.31
CA GLN A 55 11.95 -5.20 11.28
C GLN A 55 11.34 -4.83 9.92
N LEU A 56 10.17 -5.37 9.58
CA LEU A 56 9.40 -4.97 8.40
C LEU A 56 8.95 -3.53 8.52
N MET A 57 8.54 -3.08 9.71
CA MET A 57 8.24 -1.67 9.94
C MET A 57 9.44 -0.76 9.72
N ALA A 58 10.64 -1.17 10.15
CA ALA A 58 11.87 -0.40 9.93
C ALA A 58 12.25 -0.32 8.44
N ASN A 59 11.88 -1.32 7.64
CA ASN A 59 12.16 -1.40 6.21
C ASN A 59 11.02 -0.89 5.33
N ALA A 60 9.90 -0.45 5.93
CA ALA A 60 8.75 0.03 5.17
C ALA A 60 9.13 1.29 4.39
N PRO A 61 8.74 1.43 3.11
CA PRO A 61 8.97 2.64 2.35
C PRO A 61 8.41 3.84 3.10
N THR A 62 9.27 4.82 3.39
CA THR A 62 8.87 6.09 3.97
C THR A 62 9.08 7.14 2.91
N VAL A 63 7.98 7.65 2.37
CA VAL A 63 7.97 8.67 1.32
C VAL A 63 7.25 9.89 1.87
N SER A 64 7.84 11.07 1.73
CA SER A 64 7.19 12.32 2.11
C SER A 64 5.96 12.58 1.24
N GLU A 65 5.03 13.42 1.69
CA GLU A 65 3.86 13.77 0.89
C GLU A 65 4.24 14.45 -0.44
N GLU A 66 5.31 15.24 -0.44
CA GLU A 66 5.82 15.91 -1.63
C GLU A 66 6.36 14.90 -2.66
N GLU A 67 7.22 13.98 -2.22
CA GLU A 67 7.75 12.90 -3.08
C GLU A 67 6.62 12.00 -3.59
N ALA A 68 5.64 11.66 -2.74
CA ALA A 68 4.50 10.86 -3.15
C ALA A 68 3.66 11.58 -4.22
N ARG A 69 3.40 12.88 -4.05
CA ARG A 69 2.71 13.70 -5.06
C ARG A 69 3.50 13.78 -6.36
N ALA A 70 4.83 13.90 -6.30
CA ALA A 70 5.69 13.93 -7.46
C ALA A 70 5.62 12.60 -8.26
N LYS A 71 5.77 11.46 -7.59
CA LYS A 71 5.65 10.13 -8.20
C LYS A 71 4.27 9.88 -8.81
N ILE A 72 3.20 10.25 -8.10
CA ILE A 72 1.84 10.15 -8.64
C ILE A 72 1.68 11.02 -9.88
N ALA A 73 2.24 12.23 -9.88
CA ALA A 73 2.20 13.10 -11.05
C ALA A 73 2.97 12.50 -12.25
N GLU A 74 4.11 11.85 -12.00
CA GLU A 74 4.90 11.14 -13.01
C GLU A 74 4.14 9.95 -13.61
N TRP A 75 3.73 8.98 -12.79
CA TRP A 75 3.02 7.77 -13.25
C TRP A 75 1.73 8.06 -14.00
N THR A 76 1.08 9.18 -13.66
CA THR A 76 -0.17 9.57 -14.29
C THR A 76 0.01 10.54 -15.46
N LYS A 77 1.24 11.02 -15.75
CA LYS A 77 1.58 11.73 -16.98
C LYS A 77 1.83 10.77 -18.14
N GLU A 78 2.46 9.61 -17.89
CA GLU A 78 2.84 8.63 -18.92
C GLU A 78 1.63 7.94 -19.60
N LEU A 79 0.45 7.97 -18.99
CA LEU A 79 -0.81 7.47 -19.59
C LEU A 79 -1.33 8.33 -20.76
N GLN A 80 -0.51 9.22 -21.32
CA GLN A 80 -0.84 10.13 -22.43
C GLN A 80 0.04 9.94 -23.69
N ALA A 81 0.90 8.92 -23.74
CA ALA A 81 1.67 8.58 -24.94
C ALA A 81 1.13 7.33 -25.63
#